data_AF-A0A817J217-F1
#
_entry.id   AF-A0A817J217-F1
#
_cell.length_a   1.000
_cell.length_b   1.000
_cell.length_c   1.000
_cell.angle_alpha   90.00
_cell.angle_beta   90.00
_cell.angle_gamma   90.00
#
_symmetry.space_group_name_H-M   'P 1'
#
loop_
_entity.id
_entity.type
_entity.pdbx_description
1 polymer ?
#
loop_
_entity_poly.entity_id
_entity_poly.type
_entity_poly.pdbx_seq_one_letter_code
_entity_poly.pdbx_strand_id
1 'polypeptide(L)' 'MKIFLFSSKKWSPALQIRTVLLSIQALISAPNPDDFLDADVAEKWKADENGAKAIARHWTQKYAHEI' A
#
# COMPACT_ATOMS: atom_id res chain seq x y z
N MET A 1 3.29 -2.41 9.23
CA MET A 1 1.82 -2.20 9.36
C MET A 1 1.16 -3.05 8.30
N LYS A 2 0.68 -4.24 8.67
CA LYS A 2 0.18 -5.27 7.74
C LYS A 2 -1.31 -4.97 7.47
N ILE A 3 -1.81 -5.27 6.27
CA ILE A 3 -3.25 -5.22 5.95
C ILE A 3 -3.95 -6.36 6.70
N PHE A 4 -4.06 -6.21 8.02
CA PHE A 4 -4.46 -7.27 8.95
C PHE A 4 -5.92 -7.69 8.81
N LEU A 5 -6.72 -7.03 7.96
CA LEU A 5 -8.19 -7.10 8.03
C LEU A 5 -8.85 -7.97 6.95
N PHE A 6 -8.10 -8.40 5.93
CA PHE A 6 -8.65 -9.13 4.78
C PHE A 6 -8.33 -10.64 4.80
N SER A 7 -7.54 -11.12 5.75
CA SER A 7 -7.39 -12.56 5.97
C SER A 7 -8.65 -13.09 6.64
N SER A 8 -9.20 -14.20 6.15
CA SER A 8 -10.44 -14.83 6.66
C SER A 8 -10.43 -15.12 8.16
N LYS A 9 -9.25 -15.19 8.80
CA LYS A 9 -9.10 -15.36 10.25
C LYS A 9 -9.19 -14.07 11.07
N LYS A 10 -9.16 -12.90 10.44
CA LYS A 10 -9.04 -11.59 11.11
C LYS A 10 -10.14 -10.61 10.74
N TRP A 11 -10.95 -10.94 9.73
CA TRP A 11 -12.17 -10.20 9.43
C TRP A 11 -13.23 -10.41 10.52
N SER A 12 -13.87 -9.33 10.95
CA SER A 12 -14.98 -9.32 11.92
C SER A 12 -16.06 -8.36 11.45
N PRO A 13 -17.35 -8.68 11.57
CA PRO A 13 -18.45 -7.77 11.23
C PRO A 13 -18.42 -6.44 12.01
N ALA A 14 -17.69 -6.37 13.12
CA ALA A 14 -17.52 -5.16 13.91
C ALA A 14 -16.53 -4.14 13.31
N LEU A 15 -15.84 -4.49 12.22
CA LEU A 15 -14.91 -3.60 11.54
C LEU A 15 -15.65 -2.47 10.82
N GLN A 16 -15.40 -1.25 11.29
CA GLN A 16 -15.94 -0.05 10.67
C GLN A 16 -15.13 0.32 9.43
N ILE A 17 -15.81 0.85 8.41
CA ILE A 17 -15.20 1.38 7.18
C ILE A 17 -14.07 2.37 7.51
N ARG A 18 -14.25 3.20 8.55
CA ARG A 18 -13.21 4.14 9.03
C ARG A 18 -11.89 3.44 9.35
N THR A 19 -11.94 2.33 10.09
CA THR A 19 -10.74 1.58 10.50
C THR A 19 -10.04 0.96 9.28
N VAL A 20 -10.83 0.49 8.30
CA VAL A 20 -10.30 -0.03 7.03
C VAL A 20 -9.60 1.08 6.24
N LEU A 21 -10.24 2.23 6.08
CA LEU A 21 -9.68 3.38 5.37
C LEU A 21 -8.40 3.90 6.02
N LEU A 22 -8.36 3.99 7.36
CA LEU A 22 -7.15 4.36 8.09
C LEU A 22 -6.02 3.36 7.86
N SER A 23 -6.32 2.05 7.87
CA SER A 23 -5.31 1.03 7.56
C SER A 23 -4.76 1.16 6.14
N ILE A 24 -5.60 1.49 5.15
CA ILE A 24 -5.17 1.71 3.76
C ILE A 24 -4.31 2.96 3.66
N GLN A 25 -4.75 4.09 4.23
CA GLN A 25 -4.00 5.35 4.23
C GLN A 25 -2.60 5.16 4.84
N ALA A 26 -2.54 4.43 5.95
CA ALA A 26 -1.31 4.18 6.66
C ALA A 26 -0.35 3.28 5.85
N LEU A 27 -0.87 2.25 5.15
CA LEU A 27 -0.07 1.39 4.27
C LEU A 27 0.49 2.15 3.05
N ILE A 28 -0.30 3.04 2.45
CA ILE A 28 0.14 3.87 1.32
C ILE A 28 1.23 4.86 1.76
N SER A 29 1.13 5.38 2.99
CA SER A 29 2.12 6.32 3.54
C SER A 29 3.45 5.65 3.88
N ALA A 30 3.42 4.37 4.25
CA ALA A 30 4.59 3.58 4.62
C ALA A 30 4.47 2.15 4.04
N PRO A 31 4.99 1.93 2.81
CA PRO A 31 4.96 0.62 2.17
C PRO A 31 5.63 -0.44 3.06
N ASN A 32 5.12 -1.66 3.05
CA ASN A 32 5.68 -2.79 3.79
C ASN A 32 6.43 -3.74 2.83
N PRO A 33 7.75 -3.58 2.66
CA PRO A 33 8.50 -4.34 1.65
C PRO A 33 8.77 -5.81 2.05
N ASP A 34 8.38 -6.25 3.25
CA ASP A 34 8.47 -7.66 3.69
C ASP A 34 7.17 -8.44 3.53
N ASP A 35 6.09 -7.76 3.12
CA ASP A 35 4.79 -8.34 2.83
C ASP A 35 4.23 -7.70 1.56
N PHE A 36 4.94 -7.95 0.46
CA PHE A 36 4.67 -7.34 -0.83
C PHE A 36 3.61 -8.12 -1.60
N LEU A 37 2.79 -7.37 -2.35
CA LEU A 37 1.89 -7.97 -3.34
C LEU A 37 2.60 -8.25 -4.67
N ASP A 38 3.68 -7.52 -4.96
CA ASP A 38 4.48 -7.60 -6.17
C ASP A 38 5.97 -7.63 -5.80
N ALA A 39 6.65 -8.71 -6.19
CA ALA A 39 8.05 -8.95 -5.84
C ALA A 39 9.00 -7.94 -6.51
N ASP A 40 8.78 -7.60 -7.77
CA ASP A 40 9.65 -6.73 -8.56
C ASP A 40 9.61 -5.31 -8.00
N VAL A 41 8.41 -4.84 -7.63
CA VAL A 41 8.24 -3.53 -6.98
C VAL A 41 8.92 -3.50 -5.62
N ALA A 42 8.84 -4.59 -4.85
CA ALA A 42 9.48 -4.67 -3.54
C ALA A 42 11.01 -4.70 -3.63
N GLU A 43 11.57 -5.48 -4.56
CA GLU A 43 13.01 -5.51 -4.81
C GLU A 43 13.51 -4.13 -5.25
N LYS A 44 12.79 -3.47 -6.15
CA LYS A 44 13.14 -2.12 -6.61
C LYS A 44 13.07 -1.10 -5.48
N TRP A 45 12.05 -1.18 -4.61
CA TRP A 45 11.94 -0.33 -3.43
C TRP A 45 13.08 -0.56 -2.43
N LYS A 46 13.48 -1.82 -2.20
CA LYS A 46 14.61 -2.19 -1.33
C LYS A 46 15.96 -1.75 -1.92
N ALA A 47 16.13 -1.82 -3.23
CA ALA A 47 17.38 -1.48 -3.93
C ALA A 47 17.55 0.04 -4.13
N ASP A 48 16.48 0.76 -4.51
CA ASP A 48 16.49 2.20 -4.73
C ASP A 48 15.13 2.83 -4.39
N GLU A 49 14.98 3.24 -3.14
CA GLU A 49 13.76 3.90 -2.64
C GLU A 49 13.48 5.22 -3.37
N ASN A 50 14.51 5.98 -3.75
CA ASN A 50 14.34 7.27 -4.42
C ASN A 50 13.82 7.09 -5.84
N GLY A 51 14.38 6.13 -6.59
CA GLY A 51 13.88 5.74 -7.91
C GLY A 51 12.46 5.17 -7.85
N ALA A 52 12.16 4.34 -6.85
CA ALA A 52 10.81 3.82 -6.64
C ALA A 52 9.80 4.94 -6.35
N LYS A 53 10.16 5.95 -5.54
CA LYS A 53 9.33 7.15 -5.32
C LYS A 53 9.13 7.99 -6.58
N ALA A 54 10.16 8.12 -7.43
CA ALA A 54 10.05 8.85 -8.69
C ALA A 54 9.06 8.15 -9.65
N ILE A 55 9.13 6.82 -9.73
CA ILE A 55 8.19 6.01 -10.49
C ILE A 55 6.78 6.17 -9.92
N ALA A 56 6.61 6.01 -8.60
CA ALA A 56 5.31 6.18 -7.96
C ALA A 56 4.67 7.53 -8.31
N ARG A 57 5.44 8.64 -8.26
CA ARG A 57 4.97 9.96 -8.70
C ARG A 57 4.55 9.99 -10.17
N HIS A 58 5.31 9.37 -11.06
CA HIS A 58 4.96 9.29 -12.48
C HIS A 58 3.64 8.53 -12.70
N TRP A 59 3.42 7.40 -12.01
CA TRP A 59 2.16 6.67 -12.08
C TRP A 59 0.99 7.47 -11.49
N THR A 60 1.19 8.12 -10.34
CA THR A 60 0.17 8.99 -9.74
C THR A 60 -0.22 10.10 -10.70
N GLN A 61 0.75 10.78 -11.34
CA GLN A 61 0.45 11.75 -12.37
C GLN A 61 -0.35 11.09 -13.49
N LYS A 62 0.17 10.03 -14.12
CA LYS A 62 -0.46 9.43 -15.31
C LYS A 62 -1.91 8.94 -15.11
N TYR A 63 -2.27 8.44 -13.91
CA TYR A 63 -3.55 7.75 -13.70
C TYR A 63 -4.45 8.35 -12.62
N ALA A 64 -3.93 9.16 -11.69
CA ALA A 64 -4.68 9.73 -10.57
C ALA A 64 -4.87 11.25 -10.76
N HIS A 65 -5.41 11.63 -11.91
CA HIS A 65 -5.89 12.98 -12.17
C HIS A 65 -7.33 13.14 -11.66
N GLU A 66 -7.75 14.39 -11.44
CA GLU A 66 -9.15 14.71 -11.08
C GLU A 66 -10.10 14.08 -12.11
N ILE A 67 -11.19 13.48 -11.61
CA ILE A 67 -12.30 12.96 -12.43
C ILE A 67 -13.25 14.12 -12.75
#